data_AF-A0A5N9FZ58-F1
#
_entry.id   AF-A0A5N9FZ58-F1
#
_cell.length_a   1.000
_cell.length_b   1.000
_cell.length_c   1.000
_cell.angle_alpha   90.00
_cell.angle_beta   90.00
_cell.angle_gamma   90.00
#
_symmetry.space_group_name_H-M   'P 1'
#
loop_
_entity.id
_entity.type
_entity.pdbx_description
1 polymer ?
#
loop_
_entity_poly.entity_id
_entity_poly.type
_entity_poly.pdbx_seq_one_letter_code
_entity_poly.pdbx_strand_id
1 'polypeptide(L)'
;MDQSLQLTLSLTNEADRYATFKNGLNIDSGQEVLYLGNVSGGPITGSRGIVKKLYANKAVVDMGQVGTWNVPYYFLADTTKVA
;
A
#
# COMPACT_ATOMS: atom_id res chain seq x y z
N MET A 1 37.33 -24.62 0.90
CA MET A 1 35.88 -24.75 0.60
C MET A 1 35.25 -23.48 1.11
N ASP A 2 35.02 -22.53 0.20
CA ASP A 2 34.50 -21.21 0.52
C ASP A 2 32.97 -21.29 0.48
N GLN A 3 32.33 -21.16 1.65
CA GLN A 3 30.88 -21.17 1.73
C GLN A 3 30.38 -19.75 1.49
N SER A 4 30.04 -19.45 0.24
CA SER A 4 29.30 -18.25 -0.12
C SER A 4 27.98 -18.25 0.64
N LEU A 5 27.81 -17.31 1.57
CA LEU A 5 26.54 -16.99 2.18
C LEU A 5 25.60 -16.45 1.09
N GLN A 6 24.79 -17.33 0.51
CA GLN A 6 23.66 -16.89 -0.31
C GLN A 6 22.68 -16.16 0.62
N LEU A 7 22.49 -14.86 0.39
CA LEU A 7 21.32 -14.15 0.91
C LEU A 7 20.08 -14.74 0.23
N THR A 8 19.43 -15.69 0.89
CA THR A 8 18.08 -16.12 0.52
C THR A 8 17.13 -14.98 0.88
N LEU A 9 17.01 -13.97 0.00
CA LEU A 9 15.87 -13.07 0.07
C LEU A 9 14.65 -13.90 -0.29
N SER A 10 13.90 -14.32 0.72
CA SER A 10 12.52 -14.75 0.52
C SER A 10 11.77 -13.55 -0.06
N LEU A 11 11.72 -13.45 -1.39
CA LEU A 11 10.84 -12.55 -2.13
C LEU A 11 9.41 -13.04 -1.95
N THR A 12 8.93 -13.11 -0.70
CA THR A 12 7.52 -12.98 -0.46
C THR A 12 7.22 -11.57 -0.93
N ASN A 13 6.54 -11.45 -2.07
CA ASN A 13 6.15 -10.16 -2.60
C ASN A 13 5.42 -9.45 -1.45
N GLU A 14 5.98 -8.38 -0.89
CA GLU A 14 5.39 -7.72 0.29
C GLU A 14 3.95 -7.27 -0.03
N ALA A 15 3.61 -7.11 -1.31
CA ALA A 15 2.25 -6.89 -1.77
C ALA A 15 1.28 -8.06 -1.47
N ASP A 16 1.74 -9.31 -1.56
CA ASP A 16 0.92 -10.50 -1.25
C ASP A 16 0.72 -10.68 0.26
N ARG A 17 1.52 -10.00 1.08
CA ARG A 17 1.41 -10.02 2.53
C ARG A 17 0.28 -9.14 3.05
N TYR A 18 -0.33 -8.25 2.29
CA TYR A 18 -1.32 -7.32 2.84
C TYR A 18 -2.67 -7.44 2.14
N ALA A 19 -3.75 -7.51 2.92
CA ALA A 19 -5.09 -7.54 2.36
C ALA A 19 -5.49 -6.15 1.84
N THR A 20 -5.81 -6.05 0.55
CA THR A 20 -6.34 -4.81 -0.03
C THR A 20 -7.78 -4.55 0.39
N PHE A 21 -8.16 -3.28 0.42
CA PHE A 21 -9.55 -2.90 0.72
C PHE A 21 -10.47 -3.14 -0.48
N LYS A 22 -11.64 -3.73 -0.22
CA LYS A 22 -12.70 -3.90 -1.25
C LYS A 22 -13.50 -2.61 -1.48
N ASN A 23 -13.65 -1.81 -0.44
CA ASN A 23 -14.37 -0.54 -0.42
C ASN A 23 -13.95 0.28 0.82
N GLY A 24 -14.54 1.46 0.99
CA GLY A 24 -14.25 2.37 2.10
C GLY A 24 -14.96 2.04 3.42
N LEU A 25 -15.72 0.94 3.55
CA LEU A 25 -16.47 0.63 4.78
C LEU A 25 -15.55 0.26 5.97
N ASN A 26 -14.35 -0.21 5.68
CA ASN A 26 -13.37 -0.65 6.67
C ASN A 26 -12.07 0.16 6.60
N ILE A 27 -12.18 1.43 6.18
CA ILE A 27 -11.08 2.39 6.19
C ILE A 27 -11.56 3.62 6.94
N ASP A 28 -10.72 4.16 7.80
CA ASP A 28 -10.99 5.40 8.50
C ASP A 28 -10.17 6.58 7.93
N SER A 29 -10.73 7.78 8.05
CA SER A 29 -9.93 9.00 7.84
C SER A 29 -8.90 9.12 8.96
N GLY A 30 -7.65 9.41 8.60
CA GLY A 30 -6.50 9.40 9.49
C GLY A 30 -5.76 8.05 9.55
N GLN A 31 -6.30 6.99 8.95
CA GLN A 31 -5.64 5.68 8.92
C GLN A 31 -4.40 5.70 8.01
N GLU A 32 -3.33 5.04 8.46
CA GLU A 32 -2.18 4.74 7.60
C GLU A 32 -2.49 3.55 6.68
N VAL A 33 -2.16 3.69 5.40
CA VAL A 33 -2.38 2.68 4.37
C VAL A 33 -1.12 2.48 3.53
N LEU A 34 -0.99 1.29 2.95
CA LEU A 34 0.07 0.96 2.00
C LEU A 34 -0.46 1.00 0.57
N TYR A 35 0.26 1.67 -0.34
CA TYR A 35 -0.05 1.66 -1.76
C TYR A 35 0.59 0.45 -2.44
N LEU A 36 -0.21 -0.39 -3.08
CA LEU A 36 0.22 -1.60 -3.79
C LEU A 36 0.03 -1.53 -5.31
N GLY A 37 -0.45 -0.40 -5.83
CA GLY A 37 -0.60 -0.25 -7.28
C GLY A 37 0.73 -0.13 -8.01
N ASN A 38 0.74 -0.55 -9.28
CA ASN A 38 1.85 -0.37 -10.20
C ASN A 38 1.32 0.29 -11.48
N VAL A 39 1.11 1.61 -11.41
CA VAL A 39 0.50 2.41 -12.49
C VAL A 39 1.45 3.54 -12.86
N SER A 40 1.71 3.71 -14.15
CA SER A 40 2.56 4.79 -14.66
C SER A 40 1.99 6.17 -14.28
N GLY A 41 2.86 7.04 -13.76
CA GLY A 41 2.46 8.37 -13.27
C GLY A 41 1.68 8.35 -11.95
N GLY A 42 1.52 7.18 -11.31
CA GLY A 42 0.96 7.06 -9.98
C GLY A 42 2.01 7.16 -8.87
N PRO A 43 1.58 6.95 -7.61
CA PRO A 43 2.51 6.82 -6.49
C PRO A 43 3.48 5.66 -6.67
N ILE A 44 4.60 5.70 -5.94
CA ILE A 44 5.56 4.60 -5.92
C ILE A 44 4.96 3.41 -5.14
N THR A 45 4.95 2.21 -5.71
CA THR A 45 4.52 0.98 -5.03
C THR A 45 5.29 0.81 -3.71
N GLY A 46 4.57 0.47 -2.63
CA GLY A 46 5.11 0.39 -1.28
C GLY A 46 5.11 1.72 -0.52
N SER A 47 4.68 2.82 -1.13
CA SER A 47 4.52 4.09 -0.41
C SER A 47 3.45 3.96 0.67
N ARG A 48 3.76 4.48 1.86
CA ARG A 48 2.78 4.66 2.93
C ARG A 48 2.17 6.05 2.86
N GLY A 49 0.92 6.16 3.30
CA GLY A 49 0.25 7.44 3.38
C GLY A 49 -0.91 7.44 4.35
N ILE A 50 -1.40 8.63 4.66
CA ILE A 50 -2.51 8.86 5.58
C ILE A 50 -3.77 9.18 4.79
N VAL A 51 -4.84 8.44 5.04
CA VAL A 51 -6.16 8.70 4.44
C VAL A 51 -6.67 10.05 4.91
N LYS A 52 -6.91 10.97 4.00
CA LYS A 52 -7.48 12.30 4.30
C LYS A 52 -8.99 12.35 4.10
N LYS A 53 -9.50 11.61 3.11
CA LYS A 53 -10.92 11.62 2.75
C LYS A 53 -11.32 10.34 2.03
N LEU A 54 -12.54 9.88 2.28
CA LEU A 54 -13.13 8.71 1.64
C LEU A 54 -14.17 9.13 0.60
N TYR A 55 -14.21 8.42 -0.53
CA TYR A 55 -15.23 8.50 -1.55
C TYR A 55 -15.83 7.11 -1.82
N ALA A 56 -16.83 7.00 -2.70
CA ALA A 56 -17.49 5.72 -2.95
C ALA A 56 -16.53 4.60 -3.42
N ASN A 57 -15.53 4.91 -4.26
CA ASN A 57 -14.64 3.92 -4.87
C ASN A 57 -13.14 4.19 -4.69
N LYS A 58 -12.77 5.23 -3.94
CA LYS A 58 -11.38 5.67 -3.76
C LYS A 58 -11.22 6.50 -2.50
N ALA A 59 -9.99 6.67 -2.05
CA ALA A 59 -9.61 7.60 -1.00
C ALA A 59 -8.69 8.68 -1.54
N VAL A 60 -8.69 9.85 -0.89
CA VAL A 60 -7.59 10.81 -0.97
C VAL A 60 -6.58 10.42 0.10
N VAL A 61 -5.35 10.13 -0.33
CA VAL A 61 -4.26 9.69 0.55
C VAL A 61 -3.10 10.67 0.41
N ASP A 62 -2.66 11.19 1.54
CA ASP A 62 -1.47 12.02 1.63
C ASP A 62 -0.25 11.13 1.90
N MET A 63 0.64 11.02 0.91
CA MET A 63 1.85 10.20 0.94
C MET A 63 3.10 11.05 1.21
N GLY A 64 2.94 12.22 1.82
CA GLY A 64 4.05 13.11 2.16
C GLY A 64 4.73 13.69 0.92
N GLN A 65 6.04 13.49 0.78
CA GLN A 65 6.82 14.02 -0.34
C GLN A 65 6.41 13.43 -1.71
N VAL A 66 5.81 12.23 -1.72
CA VAL A 66 5.24 11.62 -2.94
C VAL A 66 3.99 12.37 -3.40
N GLY A 67 3.39 13.18 -2.52
CA GLY A 67 2.22 14.02 -2.80
C GLY A 67 0.91 13.43 -2.28
N THR A 68 -0.19 14.13 -2.57
CA THR A 68 -1.55 13.71 -2.22
C THR A 68 -2.26 13.15 -3.45
N TRP A 69 -2.81 11.94 -3.33
CA TRP A 69 -3.31 11.15 -4.45
C TRP A 69 -4.75 10.69 -4.25
N ASN A 70 -5.48 10.58 -5.36
CA ASN A 70 -6.77 9.88 -5.40
C ASN A 70 -6.52 8.41 -5.74
N VAL A 71 -6.68 7.51 -4.78
CA VAL A 71 -6.30 6.11 -4.92
C VAL A 71 -7.52 5.19 -4.80
N PRO A 72 -7.83 4.38 -5.83
CA PRO A 72 -8.83 3.31 -5.74
C PRO A 72 -8.53 2.34 -4.60
N TYR A 73 -9.56 1.86 -3.91
CA TYR A 73 -9.40 1.03 -2.71
C TYR A 73 -8.63 -0.27 -2.93
N TYR A 74 -8.76 -0.88 -4.11
CA TYR A 74 -8.05 -2.10 -4.47
C TYR A 74 -6.53 -1.92 -4.65
N PHE A 75 -6.02 -0.68 -4.63
CA PHE A 75 -4.59 -0.39 -4.55
C PHE A 75 -4.12 0.01 -3.15
N LEU A 76 -5.03 0.06 -2.17
CA LEU A 76 -4.72 0.37 -0.79
C LEU A 76 -4.82 -0.91 0.05
N ALA A 77 -3.84 -1.11 0.92
CA ALA A 77 -3.84 -2.22 1.85
C ALA A 77 -3.73 -1.75 3.30
N ASP A 78 -4.33 -2.55 4.19
CA ASP A 78 -4.28 -2.34 5.63
C ASP A 78 -2.90 -2.74 6.15
N THR A 79 -2.14 -1.78 6.67
CA THR A 79 -0.78 -2.04 7.19
C THR A 79 -0.78 -2.94 8.43
N THR A 80 -1.94 -3.12 9.07
CA THR A 80 -2.11 -3.93 10.29
C THR A 80 -2.59 -5.35 10.00
N LYS A 81 -3.09 -5.63 8.79
CA LYS A 81 -3.62 -6.95 8.42
C LYS A 81 -2.72 -7.60 7.39
N VAL A 82 -1.97 -8.59 7.88
CA VAL A 82 -1.23 -9.50 7.03
C VAL A 82 -2.23 -10.52 6.44
N ALA A 83 -2.19 -10.71 5.12
CA ALA A 83 -3.04 -11.65 4.37
C ALA A 83 -2.57 -13.10 4.51
#